data_AF-A0A815LCK3-F1
#
_entry.id   AF-A0A815LCK3-F1
#
_cell.length_a   1.000
_cell.length_b   1.000
_cell.length_c   1.000
_cell.angle_alpha   90.00
_cell.angle_beta   90.00
_cell.angle_gamma   90.00
#
_symmetry.space_group_name_H-M   'P 1'
#
loop_
_entity.id
_entity.type
_entity.pdbx_description
1 polymer ?
#
loop_
_entity_poly.entity_id
_entity_poly.type
_entity_poly.pdbx_seq_one_letter_code
_entity_poly.pdbx_strand_id
1 'polypeptide(L)'
;MNELKMQGCEVIIYILNQVGDDIYHAIKFFGNVKLGIVTQCTRFDRLMSNSDPRKMDMYIQNLVQKFNAKLGGVNQLVSLMRALTSPSARSDISLLM
;
A
#
# COMPACT_ATOMS: atom_id res chain seq x y z
N MET A 1 3.04 -11.13 20.76
CA MET A 1 3.04 -9.83 20.03
C MET A 1 3.84 -8.74 20.74
N ASN A 2 3.82 -8.61 22.07
CA ASN A 2 4.77 -7.73 22.78
C ASN A 2 6.23 -8.13 22.53
N GLU A 3 6.52 -9.44 22.44
CA GLU A 3 7.83 -9.96 22.02
C GLU A 3 8.23 -9.49 20.61
N LEU A 4 7.30 -9.39 19.66
CA LEU A 4 7.60 -8.90 18.30
C LEU A 4 8.05 -7.45 18.34
N LYS A 5 7.43 -6.63 19.18
CA LYS A 5 7.86 -5.24 19.40
C LYS A 5 9.24 -5.18 20.03
N MET A 6 9.52 -6.06 20.99
CA MET A 6 10.85 -6.17 21.63
C MET A 6 11.92 -6.66 20.65
N GLN A 7 11.54 -7.42 19.62
CA GLN A 7 12.41 -7.86 18.53
C GLN A 7 12.58 -6.82 17.42
N GLY A 8 12.02 -5.61 17.57
CA GLY A 8 12.15 -4.54 16.58
C GLY A 8 11.29 -4.72 15.33
N CYS A 9 10.19 -5.46 15.42
CA CYS A 9 9.25 -5.61 14.31
C CYS A 9 8.50 -4.30 14.04
N GLU A 10 8.72 -3.70 12.88
CA GLU A 10 8.09 -2.44 12.45
C GLU A 10 6.78 -2.67 11.68
N VAL A 11 6.67 -3.79 10.96
CA VAL A 11 5.54 -4.11 10.07
C VAL A 11 5.11 -5.56 10.19
N ILE A 12 3.79 -5.80 10.23
CA ILE A 12 3.19 -7.13 10.13
C ILE A 12 2.32 -7.22 8.88
N ILE A 13 2.55 -8.26 8.08
CA ILE A 13 1.78 -8.57 6.87
C ILE A 13 0.82 -9.71 7.16
N TYR A 14 -0.47 -9.45 7.02
CA TYR A 14 -1.54 -10.45 7.17
C TYR A 14 -1.99 -10.89 5.78
N ILE A 15 -1.75 -12.14 5.43
CA ILE A 15 -2.26 -12.77 4.21
C ILE A 15 -3.53 -13.53 4.57
N LEU A 16 -4.68 -13.06 4.09
CA LEU A 16 -6.00 -13.55 4.50
C LEU A 16 -6.74 -14.14 3.31
N ASN A 17 -7.37 -15.31 3.48
CA ASN A 17 -8.10 -15.96 2.38
C ASN A 17 -9.35 -15.16 1.97
N GLN A 18 -10.10 -14.69 2.97
CA GLN A 18 -11.14 -13.69 2.83
C GLN A 18 -10.98 -12.65 3.91
N VAL A 19 -11.30 -11.41 3.59
CA VAL A 19 -11.28 -10.30 4.53
C VAL A 19 -12.72 -9.91 4.79
N GLY A 20 -13.29 -10.43 5.88
CA GLY A 20 -14.50 -9.85 6.44
C GLY A 20 -14.13 -8.56 7.17
N ASP A 21 -15.02 -7.57 7.14
CA ASP A 21 -14.78 -6.24 7.72
C ASP A 21 -14.41 -6.34 9.21
N ASP A 22 -15.06 -7.23 9.96
CA ASP A 22 -14.78 -7.44 11.39
C ASP A 22 -13.33 -7.88 11.66
N ILE A 23 -12.82 -8.83 10.87
CA ILE A 23 -11.43 -9.32 11.01
C ILE A 23 -10.45 -8.21 10.66
N TYR A 24 -10.73 -7.46 9.59
CA TYR A 24 -9.91 -6.33 9.19
C TYR A 24 -9.86 -5.28 10.30
N HIS A 25 -11.03 -4.89 10.84
CA HIS A 25 -11.12 -3.90 11.92
C HIS A 25 -10.42 -4.38 13.19
N ALA A 26 -10.56 -5.65 13.56
CA ALA A 26 -9.86 -6.22 14.71
C ALA A 26 -8.34 -6.16 14.54
N ILE A 27 -7.82 -6.54 13.37
CA ILE A 27 -6.38 -6.47 13.06
C ILE A 27 -5.89 -5.02 13.13
N LYS A 28 -6.65 -4.08 12.56
CA LYS A 28 -6.29 -2.65 12.57
C LYS A 28 -6.31 -2.06 13.96
N PHE A 29 -7.34 -2.36 14.75
CA PHE A 29 -7.44 -1.91 16.13
C PHE A 29 -6.27 -2.45 16.95
N PHE A 30 -6.03 -3.77 16.90
CA PHE A 30 -4.97 -4.37 17.71
C PHE A 30 -3.57 -3.88 17.29
N GLY A 31 -3.28 -3.88 15.99
CA GLY A 31 -1.98 -3.44 15.46
C GLY A 31 -1.70 -1.98 15.78
N ASN A 32 -2.62 -1.08 15.42
CA ASN A 32 -2.37 0.36 15.53
C ASN A 32 -2.56 0.88 16.96
N VAL A 33 -3.62 0.44 17.67
CA VAL A 33 -3.98 1.00 18.99
C VAL A 33 -3.28 0.27 20.13
N LYS A 34 -3.20 -1.08 20.07
CA LYS A 34 -2.66 -1.86 21.19
C LYS A 34 -1.16 -2.06 21.11
N LEU A 35 -0.62 -2.34 19.93
CA LEU A 35 0.80 -2.64 19.75
C LEU A 35 1.61 -1.44 19.26
N GLY A 36 0.99 -0.54 18.50
CA GLY A 36 1.70 0.52 17.79
C GLY A 36 2.65 -0.04 16.73
N ILE A 37 2.27 -1.13 16.06
CA ILE A 37 3.01 -1.74 14.96
C ILE A 37 2.19 -1.56 13.69
N VAL A 38 2.85 -1.17 12.61
CA VAL A 38 2.19 -0.99 11.32
C VAL A 38 1.69 -2.33 10.80
N THR A 39 0.44 -2.37 10.33
CA THR A 39 -0.15 -3.58 9.74
C THR A 39 -0.52 -3.38 8.28
N GLN A 40 -0.34 -4.42 7.46
CA GLN A 40 -0.86 -4.49 6.10
C GLN A 40 -1.61 -5.79 5.92
N CYS A 41 -2.85 -5.71 5.46
CA CYS A 41 -3.66 -6.88 5.14
C CYS A 41 -3.70 -7.04 3.62
N THR A 42 -3.53 -8.25 3.14
CA THR A 42 -3.56 -8.60 1.71
C THR A 42 -4.40 -9.85 1.54
N ARG A 43 -5.05 -10.00 0.39
CA ARG A 43 -5.87 -11.18 0.15
C ARG A 43 -5.04 -12.27 -0.53
N PHE A 44 -5.16 -13.49 -0.04
CA PHE A 44 -4.48 -14.66 -0.58
C PHE A 44 -4.90 -14.93 -2.02
N ASP A 45 -6.20 -14.82 -2.32
CA ASP A 45 -6.71 -14.97 -3.67
C ASP A 45 -6.06 -13.99 -4.65
N ARG A 46 -5.81 -12.73 -4.27
CA ARG A 46 -5.12 -11.77 -5.15
C ARG A 46 -3.64 -12.07 -5.37
N LEU A 47 -2.99 -12.76 -4.43
CA LEU A 47 -1.62 -13.22 -4.58
C LEU A 47 -1.53 -14.47 -5.47
N MET A 48 -2.51 -15.37 -5.39
CA MET A 48 -2.46 -16.69 -6.06
C MET A 48 -3.31 -16.79 -7.33
N SER A 49 -4.35 -15.97 -7.50
CA SER A 49 -5.35 -16.06 -8.59
C SER A 49 -4.83 -15.58 -9.95
N ASN A 50 -3.62 -15.03 -10.02
CA ASN A 50 -3.12 -14.48 -11.26
C ASN A 50 -2.30 -15.53 -12.02
N SER A 51 -2.96 -16.25 -12.92
CA SER A 51 -2.29 -17.07 -13.95
C SER A 51 -1.39 -16.24 -14.87
N ASP A 52 -1.59 -14.91 -14.88
CA ASP A 52 -0.77 -13.92 -15.59
C ASP A 52 0.22 -13.25 -14.62
N PRO A 53 1.54 -13.54 -14.76
CA PRO A 53 2.58 -12.95 -13.91
C PRO A 53 2.54 -11.42 -13.84
N ARG A 54 2.13 -10.74 -14.92
CA ARG A 54 2.08 -9.27 -14.96
C ARG A 54 1.07 -8.68 -13.98
N LYS A 55 -0.08 -9.35 -13.80
CA LYS A 55 -1.11 -8.88 -12.85
C LYS A 55 -0.65 -9.08 -11.41
N MET A 56 0.09 -10.16 -11.14
CA MET A 56 0.71 -10.39 -9.84
C MET A 56 1.75 -9.29 -9.54
N ASP A 57 2.60 -8.96 -10.51
CA ASP A 57 3.60 -7.90 -10.36
C ASP A 57 2.97 -6.56 -10.02
N MET A 58 1.91 -6.15 -10.72
CA MET A 58 1.18 -4.92 -10.40
C MET A 58 0.56 -4.95 -9.00
N TYR A 59 0.03 -6.09 -8.56
CA TYR A 59 -0.54 -6.23 -7.22
C TYR A 59 0.54 -6.09 -6.14
N ILE A 60 1.69 -6.74 -6.33
CA ILE A 60 2.84 -6.64 -5.43
C ILE A 60 3.39 -5.20 -5.42
N GLN A 61 3.50 -4.54 -6.57
CA GLN A 61 3.92 -3.14 -6.67
C GLN A 61 3.02 -2.22 -5.84
N ASN A 62 1.70 -2.37 -5.96
CA ASN A 62 0.75 -1.61 -5.14
C ASN A 62 0.89 -1.90 -3.65
N LEU A 63 1.21 -3.15 -3.29
CA LEU A 63 1.44 -3.53 -1.90
C LEU A 63 2.71 -2.88 -1.34
N VAL A 64 3.80 -2.88 -2.10
CA VAL A 64 5.06 -2.22 -1.76
C VAL A 64 4.87 -0.71 -1.59
N GLN A 65 4.12 -0.07 -2.49
CA GLN A 65 3.80 1.36 -2.35
C GLN A 65 3.04 1.67 -1.06
N LYS A 66 2.13 0.78 -0.63
CA LYS A 66 1.42 0.93 0.65
C LYS A 66 2.35 0.76 1.84
N PHE A 67 3.32 -0.16 1.78
CA PHE A 67 4.32 -0.32 2.84
C PHE A 67 5.20 0.91 2.99
N ASN A 68 5.78 1.38 1.88
CA ASN A 68 6.67 2.53 1.90
C ASN A 68 6.01 3.74 2.55
N ALA A 69 4.76 4.05 2.16
CA ALA A 69 4.01 5.16 2.75
C ALA A 69 3.75 4.98 4.26
N LYS A 70 3.47 3.76 4.73
CA LYS A 70 3.20 3.49 6.15
C LYS A 70 4.45 3.55 7.03
N LEU A 71 5.62 3.34 6.43
CA LEU A 71 6.92 3.49 7.08
C LEU A 71 7.45 4.94 7.00
N GLY A 72 6.66 5.88 6.48
CA GLY A 72 7.04 7.28 6.33
C GLY A 72 7.84 7.60 5.06
N GLY A 73 8.01 6.63 4.16
CA GLY A 73 8.63 6.84 2.86
C GLY A 73 7.72 7.55 1.85
N VAL A 74 8.35 8.15 0.84
CA VAL A 74 7.66 8.87 -0.24
C VAL A 74 7.77 8.07 -1.53
N ASN A 75 6.64 7.68 -2.12
CA ASN A 75 6.63 6.88 -3.35
C ASN A 75 6.95 7.69 -4.61
N GLN A 76 6.45 8.93 -4.66
CA GLN A 76 6.63 9.82 -5.82
C GLN A 76 6.74 11.26 -5.35
N LEU A 77 7.71 11.99 -5.92
CA LEU A 77 7.83 13.43 -5.78
C LEU A 77 7.46 14.07 -7.12
N VAL A 78 6.40 14.88 -7.11
CA VAL A 78 5.98 15.60 -8.31
C VAL A 78 6.76 16.91 -8.39
N SER A 79 7.56 17.07 -9.44
CA SER A 79 8.16 18.36 -9.78
C SER A 79 7.20 19.14 -10.67
N LEU A 80 6.90 20.39 -10.29
CA LEU A 80 6.06 21.29 -11.07
C LEU A 80 6.56 21.43 -12.52
N MET A 81 7.87 21.53 -12.72
CA MET A 81 8.48 21.61 -14.05
C MET A 81 8.21 20.34 -14.88
N ARG A 82 8.19 19.16 -14.25
CA ARG A 82 7.87 17.89 -14.91
C ARG A 82 6.38 17.72 -15.19
N ALA A 83 5.53 18.23 -14.30
CA ALA A 83 4.08 18.24 -14.50
C ALA A 83 3.69 19.11 -15.71
N LEU A 84 4.23 20.33 -15.78
CA LEU A 84 3.97 21.30 -16.87
C LEU A 84 4.56 20.89 -18.23
N THR A 85 5.61 20.07 -18.24
CA THR A 85 6.23 19.55 -19.47
C THR A 85 5.66 18.20 -19.91
N SER A 86 4.81 17.58 -19.09
CA SER A 86 4.18 16.30 -19.45
C SER A 86 3.21 16.49 -20.63
N PRO A 87 3.18 15.55 -21.61
CA PRO A 87 2.26 15.64 -22.76
C PRO A 87 0.78 15.75 -22.35
N SER A 88 0.42 15.14 -21.23
CA SER A 88 -0.95 15.11 -20.68
C SER A 88 -1.40 16.44 -20.07
N ALA A 89 -0.48 17.31 -19.62
CA ALA A 89 -0.85 18.63 -19.07
C ALA A 89 -1.10 19.69 -20.15
N ARG A 90 -0.70 19.43 -21.40
CA ARG A 90 -0.90 20.37 -22.52
C ARG A 90 -2.36 20.46 -22.97
N SER A 91 -3.15 19.41 -22.79
CA SER A 91 -4.57 19.39 -23.22
C SER A 91 -5.47 20.30 -22.38
N ASP A 92 -5.11 20.56 -21.13
CA ASP A 92 -5.93 21.37 -20.22
C ASP A 92 -5.68 22.88 -20.39
N ILE A 93 -4.47 23.26 -20.86
CA ILE A 93 -4.11 24.67 -21.08
C ILE A 93 -4.73 25.20 -22.38
N SER A 94 -4.95 24.35 -23.39
CA SER A 94 -5.65 24.72 -24.63
C SER A 94 -7.15 25.00 -24.44
N LEU A 95 -7.73 24.70 -23.29
CA LEU A 95 -9.14 25.00 -22.98
C LEU A 95 -9.34 26.39 -22.35
N LEU A 96 -8.25 27.10 -22.05
CA LEU A 96 -8.23 28.39 -21.35
C LEU A 96 -7.82 29.57 -22.25
N MET A 97 -7.66 29.33 -23.56
CA MET A 97 -7.47 30.35 -24.62
C MET A 97 -8.60 30.23 -25.64
#